data_AF-A0A3N5WB71-F1
#
_entry.id   AF-A0A3N5WB71-F1
#
_cell.length_a   1.000
_cell.length_b   1.000
_cell.length_c   1.000
_cell.angle_alpha   90.00
_cell.angle_beta   90.00
_cell.angle_gamma   90.00
#
_symmetry.space_group_name_H-M   'P 1'
#
loop_
_entity.id
_entity.type
_entity.pdbx_description
1 polymer ?
#
loop_
_entity_poly.entity_id
_entity_poly.type
_entity_poly.pdbx_seq_one_letter_code
_entity_poly.pdbx_strand_id
1 'polypeptide(L)' 'MQLTSQDIQSLSYEQAFAELEEIVYALETNEKSLDEAIALFERGQALAKHCAGLLDKAELRVRQLSELPEPGDEEFES' A
#
# COMPACT_ATOMS: atom_id res chain seq x y z
N MET A 1 12.38 19.17 8.88
CA MET A 1 10.95 18.82 9.10
C MET A 1 10.85 17.31 9.01
N GLN A 2 10.72 16.60 10.13
CA GLN A 2 10.49 15.15 10.13
C GLN A 2 9.02 14.91 9.73
N LEU A 3 8.76 14.30 8.57
CA LEU A 3 7.42 13.84 8.20
C LEU A 3 7.06 12.64 9.08
N THR A 4 5.93 12.72 9.78
CA THR A 4 5.55 11.75 10.82
C THR A 4 4.66 10.67 10.24
N SER A 5 4.39 9.59 10.99
CA SER A 5 3.52 8.49 10.55
C SER A 5 2.09 8.91 10.16
N GLN A 6 1.64 10.12 10.54
CA GLN A 6 0.37 10.69 10.10
C GLN A 6 0.36 11.13 8.63
N ASP A 7 1.52 11.49 8.06
CA ASP A 7 1.61 11.83 6.63
C ASP A 7 1.36 10.61 5.73
N ILE A 8 1.85 9.44 6.16
CA ILE A 8 1.79 8.19 5.39
C ILE A 8 0.35 7.80 5.06
N GLN A 9 -0.59 7.98 5.99
CA GLN A 9 -2.00 7.61 5.77
C GLN A 9 -2.70 8.45 4.69
N SER A 10 -2.15 9.62 4.36
CA SER A 10 -2.69 10.51 3.34
C SER A 10 -2.13 10.26 1.95
N LEU A 11 -1.08 9.42 1.83
CA LEU A 11 -0.41 9.14 0.56
C LEU A 11 -1.26 8.23 -0.33
N SER A 12 -1.21 8.48 -1.65
CA SER A 12 -1.67 7.51 -2.64
C SER A 12 -0.76 6.28 -2.67
N TYR A 13 -1.23 5.20 -3.31
CA TYR A 13 -0.42 3.99 -3.48
C TYR A 13 0.91 4.29 -4.19
N GLU A 14 0.86 5.05 -5.29
CA GLU A 14 2.04 5.38 -6.09
C GLU A 14 3.05 6.23 -5.30
N GLN A 15 2.55 7.18 -4.49
CA GLN A 15 3.40 8.01 -3.65
C GLN A 15 4.05 7.20 -2.53
N ALA A 16 3.27 6.37 -1.84
CA ALA A 16 3.78 5.54 -0.76
C ALA A 16 4.77 4.48 -1.27
N PHE A 17 4.53 3.94 -2.46
CA PHE A 17 5.43 2.97 -3.09
C PHE A 17 6.74 3.62 -3.56
N ALA A 18 6.68 4.77 -4.21
CA ALA A 18 7.88 5.50 -4.63
C ALA A 18 8.76 5.88 -3.42
N GLU A 19 8.14 6.33 -2.33
CA GLU A 19 8.89 6.64 -1.11
C GLU A 19 9.51 5.38 -0.47
N LEU A 20 8.82 4.24 -0.53
CA LEU A 20 9.35 2.97 -0.06
C LEU A 20 10.58 2.52 -0.87
N GLU A 21 10.55 2.67 -2.20
CA GLU A 21 11.69 2.37 -3.07
C GLU A 21 12.91 3.24 -2.74
N GLU A 22 12.71 4.54 -2.53
CA GLU A 22 13.78 5.46 -2.11
C GLU A 22 14.39 5.06 -0.76
N ILE A 23 13.56 4.62 0.20
CA ILE A 23 14.02 4.13 1.51
C ILE A 23 14.85 2.86 1.36
N VAL A 24 14.38 1.91 0.54
CA VAL A 24 15.12 0.66 0.29
C VAL A 24 16.48 0.97 -0.34
N TYR A 25 16.50 1.84 -1.35
CA TYR A 25 17.74 2.27 -1.98
C TYR A 25 18.70 2.96 -0.99
N ALA A 26 18.17 3.81 -0.10
CA ALA A 26 18.96 4.47 0.94
C ALA A 26 19.51 3.49 2.01
N LEU A 27 18.81 2.38 2.27
CA LEU A 27 19.29 1.33 3.17
C LEU A 27 20.35 0.44 2.50
N GLU A 28 20.23 0.18 1.19
CA GLU A 28 21.19 -0.64 0.44
C GLU A 28 22.54 0.06 0.22
N THR A 29 22.54 1.39 0.10
CA THR A 29 23.76 2.19 -0.08
C THR A 29 24.65 2.23 1.16
N ASN A 30 24.14 1.83 2.35
CA ASN A 30 24.89 1.66 3.59
C ASN A 30 25.70 2.91 4.04
N GLU A 31 25.35 4.09 3.53
CA GLU A 31 25.97 5.39 3.85
C GLU A 31 25.33 6.05 5.10
N LYS A 32 24.32 5.41 5.70
CA LYS A 32 23.55 5.93 6.82
C LYS A 32 24.10 5.47 8.16
N SER A 33 24.00 6.32 9.17
CA SER A 33 24.26 5.91 10.56
C SER A 33 23.23 4.86 11.02
N LEU A 34 23.56 4.12 12.08
CA LEU A 34 22.68 3.08 12.62
C LEU A 34 21.30 3.64 13.01
N ASP A 35 21.26 4.80 13.67
CA ASP A 35 20.01 5.45 14.06
C ASP A 35 19.17 5.87 12.84
N GLU A 36 19.82 6.38 11.79
CA GLU A 36 19.13 6.72 10.53
C GLU A 36 18.60 5.47 9.82
N ALA A 37 19.37 4.38 9.79
CA ALA A 37 18.96 3.12 9.19
C ALA A 37 17.73 2.53 9.92
N ILE A 38 17.71 2.61 11.24
CA ILE A 38 16.55 2.19 12.06
C ILE A 38 15.33 3.06 11.72
N ALA A 39 15.47 4.38 11.69
CA ALA A 39 14.37 5.29 11.38
C ALA A 39 13.81 5.07 9.96
N LEU A 40 14.69 4.85 8.97
CA LEU A 40 14.32 4.50 7.60
C LEU A 40 13.57 3.17 7.55
N PHE A 41 14.04 2.16 8.27
CA PHE A 41 13.38 0.86 8.32
C PHE A 41 11.98 0.92 8.95
N GLU A 42 11.80 1.66 10.05
CA GLU A 42 10.50 1.87 10.69
C GLU A 42 9.52 2.58 9.73
N ARG A 43 10.01 3.61 9.02
CA ARG A 43 9.21 4.32 8.00
C ARG A 43 8.85 3.39 6.83
N GLY A 44 9.81 2.61 6.34
CA GLY A 44 9.58 1.63 5.27
C GLY A 44 8.51 0.60 5.64
N GLN A 45 8.55 0.06 6.87
CA GLN A 45 7.49 -0.83 7.35
C GLN A 45 6.11 -0.17 7.38
N ALA A 46 6.03 1.08 7.83
CA ALA A 46 4.78 1.82 7.86
C ALA A 46 4.21 2.05 6.44
N LEU A 47 5.06 2.41 5.48
CA LEU A 47 4.70 2.56 4.07
C LEU A 47 4.23 1.24 3.46
N ALA A 48 4.97 0.15 3.68
CA ALA A 48 4.60 -1.18 3.19
C ALA A 48 3.22 -1.62 3.70
N LYS A 49 2.94 -1.39 5.00
CA LYS A 49 1.63 -1.67 5.59
C LYS A 49 0.52 -0.81 4.98
N HIS A 50 0.80 0.45 4.69
CA HIS A 50 -0.16 1.34 4.03
C HIS A 50 -0.46 0.88 2.59
N CYS A 51 0.56 0.54 1.81
CA CYS A 51 0.42 -0.01 0.47
C CYS A 51 -0.44 -1.28 0.46
N ALA A 52 -0.17 -2.23 1.37
CA ALA A 52 -0.96 -3.44 1.51
C ALA A 52 -2.45 -3.12 1.81
N GLY A 53 -2.71 -2.20 2.74
CA GLY A 53 -4.08 -1.80 3.06
C GLY A 53 -4.80 -1.07 1.92
N LEU A 54 -4.09 -0.38 1.04
CA LEU A 54 -4.66 0.21 -0.18
C LEU A 54 -5.03 -0.86 -1.21
N LEU A 55 -4.17 -1.86 -1.40
CA LEU A 55 -4.43 -2.99 -2.30
C LEU A 55 -5.61 -3.83 -1.81
N ASP A 56 -5.69 -4.13 -0.52
CA ASP A 56 -6.83 -4.86 0.06
C ASP A 56 -8.16 -4.13 -0.20
N LYS A 57 -8.19 -2.80 -0.04
CA LYS A 57 -9.38 -1.99 -0.34
C LYS A 57 -9.73 -2.01 -1.82
N ALA A 58 -8.73 -1.95 -2.69
CA ALA A 58 -8.94 -2.01 -4.13
C ALA A 58 -9.51 -3.39 -4.53
N GLU A 59 -8.95 -4.47 -3.99
CA GLU A 59 -9.40 -5.84 -4.25
C GLU A 59 -10.84 -6.05 -3.75
N LEU A 60 -11.17 -5.61 -2.54
CA LEU A 60 -12.53 -5.68 -2.01
C LEU A 60 -13.53 -4.95 -2.92
N ARG A 61 -13.15 -3.77 -3.43
CA ARG A 61 -13.99 -3.01 -4.36
C ARG A 61 -14.19 -3.73 -5.69
N VAL A 62 -13.15 -4.37 -6.22
CA VAL A 62 -13.26 -5.18 -7.45
C VAL A 62 -14.19 -6.36 -7.21
N ARG A 63 -14.02 -7.13 -6.12
CA ARG A 63 -14.88 -8.27 -5.78
C ARG A 63 -16.34 -7.86 -5.66
N GLN A 64 -16.65 -6.76 -4.98
CA GLN A 64 -18.02 -6.24 -4.87
C GLN A 64 -18.65 -5.87 -6.22
N LEU A 65 -17.85 -5.39 -7.17
CA LEU A 65 -18.32 -5.10 -8.53
C LEU A 65 -18.50 -6.38 -9.37
N SER A 66 -17.69 -7.41 -9.11
CA SER A 66 -17.78 -8.70 -9.80
C SER A 66 -18.87 -9.64 -9.25
N GLU A 67 -19.33 -9.43 -8.02
CA GLU A 67 -20.44 -10.18 -7.40
C GLU A 67 -21.83 -9.62 -7.76
N LEU A 68 -21.91 -8.58 -8.60
CA LEU A 68 -23.16 -8.18 -9.24
C LEU A 68 -23.61 -9.35 -10.14
N PRO A 69 -24.80 -9.95 -9.91
CA PRO A 69 -25.29 -11.00 -10.77
C PRO A 69 -25.46 -10.43 -12.18
N GLU A 70 -24.83 -11.07 -13.16
CA GLU A 70 -25.19 -10.91 -14.56
C GLU A 70 -26.71 -11.20 -14.67
N PRO A 71 -27.55 -10.30 -15.21
CA PRO A 71 -28.94 -10.62 -15.46
C PRO A 71 -28.99 -11.61 -16.64
N GLY A 72 -28.85 -12.91 -16.35
CA GLY A 72 -28.66 -13.91 -17.40
C GLY A 72 -28.99 -15.36 -17.09
N ASP A 73 -29.21 -15.75 -15.83
CA ASP A 73 -29.54 -17.15 -15.48
C ASP A 73 -30.97 -17.26 -14.91
N GLU A 74 -31.97 -16.77 -15.67
CA GLU A 74 -33.33 -17.27 -15.53
C GLU A 74 -33.42 -18.60 -16.29
N GLU A 75 -33.02 -19.70 -15.64
CA GLU A 75 -33.45 -21.03 -16.06
C GLU A 75 -34.97 -21.10 -15.92
N PHE A 76 -35.68 -20.94 -17.03
CA PHE A 76 -37.09 -21.27 -17.17
C PHE A 76 -37.28 -22.76 -16.87
N GLU A 77 -37.59 -23.11 -15.62
CA GLU A 77 -38.16 -24.42 -15.31
C GLU A 77 -39.54 -24.52 -15.98
N SER A 78 -39.64 -25.41 -16.98
CA SER A 78 -40.91 -25.92 -17.54
C SER A 78 -41.14 -27.36 -17.08
#